data_AF-A0A0M3BKM9-F1
#
_entry.id   AF-A0A0M3BKM9-F1
#
_cell.length_a   1.000
_cell.length_b   1.000
_cell.length_c   1.000
_cell.angle_alpha   90.00
_cell.angle_beta   90.00
_cell.angle_gamma   90.00
#
_symmetry.space_group_name_H-M   'P 1'
#
loop_
_entity.id
_entity.type
_entity.pdbx_description
1 polymer ?
#
loop_
_entity_poly.entity_id
_entity_poly.type
_entity_poly.pdbx_seq_one_letter_code
_entity_poly.pdbx_strand_id
1 'polypeptide(L)'
;MTGYVYIVTNHKHGTLYIGVTSDLERRIWEHREGITPGFTSKYGCKQLVWYEEHWDIRDAIQREKSLKRWYRKWKIDLIETMNPHWRDLYYELW
;
A
#
# COMPACT_ATOMS: atom_id res chain seq x y z
N MET A 1 -17.45 5.16 6.89
CA MET A 1 -16.18 5.06 7.63
C MET A 1 -15.08 5.33 6.63
N THR A 2 -14.15 6.21 6.97
CA THR A 2 -12.97 6.50 6.16
C THR A 2 -12.19 5.22 5.86
N GLY A 3 -11.64 5.11 4.66
CA GLY A 3 -10.84 3.98 4.23
C GLY A 3 -9.61 4.42 3.47
N TYR A 4 -8.56 3.61 3.56
CA TYR A 4 -7.30 3.84 2.87
C TYR A 4 -7.06 2.71 1.89
N VAL A 5 -6.67 3.05 0.67
CA VAL A 5 -5.99 2.11 -0.22
C VAL A 5 -4.49 2.35 -0.11
N TYR A 6 -3.70 1.30 -0.12
CA TYR A 6 -2.25 1.41 0.07
C TYR A 6 -1.49 0.42 -0.81
N ILE A 7 -0.21 0.75 -1.04
CA ILE A 7 0.75 -0.12 -1.71
C ILE A 7 1.96 -0.31 -0.80
N VAL A 8 2.26 -1.58 -0.49
CA VAL A 8 3.51 -1.97 0.17
C VAL A 8 4.41 -2.76 -0.78
N THR A 9 5.71 -2.65 -0.56
CA THR A 9 6.73 -3.34 -1.36
C THR A 9 7.87 -3.86 -0.49
N ASN A 10 8.70 -4.72 -1.07
CA ASN A 10 9.91 -5.24 -0.44
C ASN A 10 11.18 -4.44 -0.80
N HIS A 11 11.20 -3.81 -1.98
CA HIS A 11 12.24 -2.87 -2.42
C HIS A 11 11.76 -2.09 -3.65
N LYS A 12 12.49 -1.05 -4.06
CA LYS A 12 12.17 -0.25 -5.27
C LYS A 12 12.04 -1.14 -6.51
N HIS A 13 10.92 -0.99 -7.23
CA HIS A 13 10.53 -1.83 -8.37
C HIS A 13 10.40 -3.34 -8.06
N GLY A 14 10.25 -3.72 -6.80
CA GLY A 14 10.04 -5.09 -6.36
C GLY A 14 8.57 -5.53 -6.39
N THR A 15 8.23 -6.51 -5.55
CA THR A 15 6.86 -7.02 -5.42
C THR A 15 5.94 -5.91 -4.92
N LEU A 16 4.80 -5.71 -5.56
CA LEU A 16 3.79 -4.74 -5.12
C LEU A 16 2.59 -5.49 -4.56
N TYR A 17 2.24 -5.20 -3.31
CA TYR A 17 0.99 -5.62 -2.72
C TYR A 17 0.07 -4.40 -2.57
N ILE A 18 -1.19 -4.56 -2.95
CA ILE A 18 -2.22 -3.53 -2.88
C ILE A 18 -3.32 -4.02 -1.95
N GLY A 19 -3.67 -3.21 -0.96
CA GLY A 19 -4.72 -3.54 0.00
C GLY A 19 -5.54 -2.33 0.39
N VAL A 20 -6.57 -2.61 1.19
CA VAL A 20 -7.47 -1.61 1.78
C VAL A 20 -7.57 -1.84 3.29
N THR A 21 -7.77 -0.77 4.05
CA THR A 21 -7.95 -0.82 5.52
C THR A 21 -8.70 0.43 6.00
N SER A 22 -9.40 0.35 7.14
CA SER A 22 -9.91 1.55 7.84
C SER A 22 -8.89 2.17 8.80
N ASP A 23 -7.77 1.48 9.01
CA ASP A 23 -6.71 1.83 9.97
C ASP A 23 -5.36 1.52 9.30
N LEU A 24 -4.74 2.58 8.75
CA LEU A 24 -3.53 2.46 7.93
C LEU A 24 -2.32 2.12 8.80
N GLU A 25 -2.10 2.89 9.87
CA GLU A 25 -0.96 2.73 10.78
C GLU A 25 -0.86 1.30 11.31
N ARG A 26 -1.94 0.79 11.92
CA ARG A 26 -1.96 -0.57 12.47
C ARG A 26 -1.70 -1.60 11.39
N ARG A 27 -2.30 -1.45 10.21
CA ARG A 27 -2.17 -2.44 9.13
C ARG A 27 -0.77 -2.49 8.55
N ILE A 28 -0.11 -1.34 8.41
CA ILE A 28 1.28 -1.31 7.93
C ILE A 28 2.22 -1.87 9.00
N TRP A 29 1.99 -1.56 10.28
CA TRP A 29 2.72 -2.20 11.38
C TRP A 29 2.59 -3.73 11.35
N GLU A 30 1.37 -4.27 11.17
CA GLU A 30 1.15 -5.72 11.04
C GLU A 30 1.96 -6.37 9.89
N HIS A 31 2.08 -5.69 8.74
CA HIS A 31 2.88 -6.17 7.61
C HIS A 31 4.37 -6.16 7.90
N ARG A 32 4.87 -5.11 8.58
CA ARG A 32 6.28 -4.98 8.96
C ARG A 32 6.71 -6.07 9.94
N GLU A 33 5.88 -6.30 10.94
CA GLU A 33 6.09 -7.31 11.99
C GLU A 33 5.74 -8.74 11.50
N GLY A 34 5.10 -8.86 10.34
CA GLY A 34 4.73 -10.17 9.78
C GLY A 34 3.66 -10.90 10.60
N ILE A 35 2.84 -10.16 11.37
CA ILE A 35 1.81 -10.70 12.28
C ILE A 35 0.79 -11.54 11.52
N THR A 36 0.42 -11.13 10.31
CA THR A 36 -0.51 -11.86 9.46
C THR A 36 0.27 -12.74 8.47
N PRO A 37 0.19 -14.09 8.57
CA PRO A 37 0.70 -14.98 7.54
C PRO A 37 -0.02 -14.73 6.22
N GLY A 38 0.73 -14.64 5.12
CA GLY A 38 0.15 -14.36 3.82
C GLY A 38 1.17 -13.90 2.77
N PHE A 39 0.67 -13.28 1.71
CA PHE A 39 1.51 -12.82 0.60
C PHE A 39 2.58 -11.81 1.05
N THR A 40 2.20 -10.83 1.85
CA THR A 40 3.12 -9.77 2.30
C THR A 40 4.25 -10.30 3.18
N SER A 41 3.95 -11.20 4.13
CA SER A 41 4.97 -11.85 4.95
C SER A 41 5.82 -12.84 4.16
N LYS A 42 5.24 -13.60 3.22
CA LYS A 42 5.98 -14.51 2.33
C LYS A 42 7.00 -13.80 1.44
N TYR A 43 6.63 -12.63 0.89
CA TYR A 43 7.48 -11.88 -0.04
C TYR A 43 8.19 -10.68 0.60
N GLY A 44 8.10 -10.52 1.91
CA GLY A 44 8.76 -9.44 2.66
C GLY A 44 8.31 -8.03 2.27
N CYS A 45 7.05 -7.85 1.89
CA CYS A 45 6.50 -6.54 1.52
C CYS A 45 6.21 -5.71 2.79
N LYS A 46 7.22 -4.95 3.24
CA LYS A 46 7.20 -4.22 4.52
C LYS A 46 7.21 -2.70 4.39
N GLN A 47 7.56 -2.16 3.22
CA GLN A 47 7.73 -0.72 3.02
C GLN A 47 6.44 -0.11 2.46
N LEU A 48 5.87 0.88 3.15
CA LEU A 48 4.73 1.64 2.63
C LEU A 48 5.25 2.66 1.62
N VAL A 49 4.89 2.53 0.35
CA VAL A 49 5.42 3.42 -0.71
C VAL A 49 4.36 4.35 -1.28
N TRP A 50 3.08 4.06 -1.06
CA TRP A 50 1.98 4.90 -1.51
C TRP A 50 0.69 4.59 -0.71
N TYR A 51 -0.13 5.61 -0.46
CA TYR A 51 -1.49 5.45 0.06
C TYR A 51 -2.40 6.59 -0.42
N GLU A 52 -3.72 6.35 -0.40
CA GLU A 52 -4.76 7.33 -0.74
C GLU A 52 -5.93 7.14 0.26
N GLU A 53 -6.37 8.24 0.87
CA GLU A 53 -7.49 8.27 1.81
C GLU A 53 -8.80 8.54 1.06
N HIS A 54 -9.87 7.88 1.50
CA HIS A 54 -11.23 8.07 1.01
C HIS A 54 -12.20 8.22 2.18
N TRP A 55 -13.17 9.13 2.05
CA TRP A 55 -14.23 9.35 3.03
C TRP A 55 -15.13 8.12 3.26
N ASP A 56 -15.26 7.26 2.25
CA ASP A 56 -16.01 6.01 2.31
C ASP A 56 -15.11 4.83 1.95
N ILE A 57 -15.08 3.82 2.83
CA ILE A 57 -14.39 2.54 2.61
C ILE A 57 -14.82 1.87 1.30
N ARG A 58 -16.05 2.07 0.83
CA ARG A 58 -16.53 1.55 -0.46
C ARG A 58 -15.74 2.14 -1.63
N ASP A 59 -15.40 3.42 -1.56
CA ASP A 59 -14.59 4.10 -2.57
C ASP A 59 -13.15 3.58 -2.54
N ALA A 60 -12.58 3.38 -1.35
CA ALA A 60 -11.26 2.78 -1.19
C ALA A 60 -11.20 1.34 -1.75
N ILE A 61 -12.25 0.53 -1.53
CA ILE A 61 -12.38 -0.82 -2.10
C ILE A 61 -12.47 -0.76 -3.63
N GLN A 62 -13.26 0.17 -4.18
CA GLN A 62 -13.37 0.34 -5.62
C GLN A 62 -12.03 0.80 -6.23
N ARG A 63 -11.32 1.70 -5.57
CA ARG A 63 -9.99 2.16 -5.96
C ARG A 63 -8.97 1.02 -5.95
N GLU A 64 -8.96 0.20 -4.90
CA GLU A 64 -8.11 -0.99 -4.79
C GLU A 64 -8.34 -1.97 -5.96
N LYS A 65 -9.61 -2.26 -6.28
CA LYS A 65 -9.97 -3.12 -7.42
C LYS A 65 -9.47 -2.55 -8.76
N SER A 66 -9.63 -1.25 -8.97
CA SER A 66 -9.13 -0.56 -10.16
C SER A 66 -7.61 -0.66 -10.25
N LEU A 67 -6.90 -0.32 -9.17
CA LEU A 67 -5.44 -0.39 -9.13
C LEU A 67 -4.94 -1.82 -9.38
N LYS A 68 -5.55 -2.85 -8.80
CA LYS A 68 -5.14 -4.25 -9.04
C LYS A 68 -5.16 -4.62 -10.54
N ARG A 69 -6.13 -4.10 -11.30
CA ARG A 69 -6.26 -4.33 -12.76
C ARG A 69 -5.27 -3.53 -13.62
N TRP A 70 -4.64 -2.50 -13.08
CA TRP A 70 -3.69 -1.68 -13.84
C TRP A 70 -2.44 -2.47 -14.25
N TYR A 71 -1.89 -2.09 -15.40
CA TYR A 71 -0.55 -2.50 -15.78
C TYR A 71 0.46 -2.10 -14.73
N ARG A 72 1.51 -2.92 -14.58
CA ARG A 72 2.57 -2.69 -13.59
C ARG A 72 3.20 -1.31 -13.75
N LYS A 73 3.44 -0.86 -14.99
CA LYS A 73 4.04 0.45 -15.26
C LYS A 73 3.22 1.59 -14.65
N TRP A 74 1.90 1.57 -14.79
CA TRP A 74 1.03 2.62 -14.26
C TRP A 74 1.01 2.67 -12.74
N LYS A 75 1.14 1.51 -12.07
CA LYS A 75 1.32 1.44 -10.61
C LYS A 75 2.63 2.09 -10.18
N ILE A 76 3.72 1.84 -10.92
CA ILE A 76 5.03 2.47 -10.67
C ILE A 76 4.94 3.98 -10.89
N ASP A 77 4.37 4.41 -12.03
CA ASP A 77 4.22 5.83 -12.35
C ASP A 77 3.39 6.56 -11.27
N LEU A 78 2.34 5.91 -10.75
CA LEU A 78 1.53 6.42 -9.63
C LEU A 78 2.36 6.60 -8.35
N ILE A 79 3.14 5.58 -7.97
CA ILE A 79 4.03 5.65 -6.80
C ILE A 79 5.04 6.79 -6.99
N GLU A 80 5.69 6.86 -8.14
CA GLU A 80 6.79 7.81 -8.40
C GLU A 80 6.32 9.25 -8.55
N THR A 81 5.06 9.48 -8.94
CA THR A 81 4.44 10.81 -8.96
C THR A 81 4.38 11.41 -7.55
N MET A 82 4.14 10.59 -6.52
CA MET A 82 4.02 11.03 -5.13
C MET A 82 5.30 10.83 -4.33
N ASN A 83 6.03 9.75 -4.60
CA ASN A 83 7.15 9.25 -3.84
C ASN A 83 8.29 8.77 -4.78
N PRO A 84 8.96 9.69 -5.48
CA PRO A 84 9.96 9.35 -6.51
C PRO A 84 11.16 8.57 -5.98
N HIS A 85 11.46 8.73 -4.69
CA HIS A 85 12.55 8.04 -4.01
C HIS A 85 12.11 6.74 -3.33
N TRP A 86 10.84 6.34 -3.45
CA TRP A 86 10.30 5.13 -2.83
C TRP A 86 10.59 5.06 -1.33
N ARG A 87 10.51 6.22 -0.65
CA ARG A 87 10.70 6.31 0.80
C ARG A 87 9.62 5.49 1.49
N ASP A 88 9.98 4.89 2.62
CA ASP A 88 9.03 4.18 3.45
C ASP A 88 8.19 5.20 4.24
N LEU A 89 7.00 5.48 3.72
CA LEU A 89 6.07 6.48 4.22
C LEU A 89 5.46 6.13 5.57
N TYR A 90 5.68 4.90 6.06
CA TYR A 90 5.25 4.52 7.40
C TYR A 90 5.82 5.48 8.45
N TYR A 91 7.06 5.93 8.26
CA TYR A 91 7.72 6.87 9.17
C TYR A 91 7.20 8.31 9.10
N GLU A 92 6.29 8.60 8.16
CA GLU A 92 5.67 9.90 7.94
C GLU A 92 4.19 9.90 8.39
N LEU A 93 3.70 8.83 9.03
CA LEU A 93 2.33 8.74 9.55
C LEU A 93 2.16 9.46 10.90
N TRP A 94 3.21 10.07 11.46
CA TRP A 94 3.23 10.75 12.76
C TRP A 94 4.00 12.08 12.73
#